data_AF-A0A1M6EEX0-F1
#
_entry.id   AF-A0A1M6EEX0-F1
#
_cell.length_a   1.000
_cell.length_b   1.000
_cell.length_c   1.000
_cell.angle_alpha   90.00
_cell.angle_beta   90.00
_cell.angle_gamma   90.00
#
_symmetry.space_group_name_H-M   'P 1'
#
loop_
_entity.id
_entity.type
_entity.pdbx_description
1 polymer ?
#
loop_
_entity_poly.entity_id
_entity_poly.type
_entity_poly.pdbx_seq_one_letter_code
_entity_poly.pdbx_strand_id
1 'polypeptide(L)' 'MNNFEEISCKIEKLRDHMNQLIIQDPDLKDPRILIISKELDELINQFCKRLDSEG' A
#
# COMPACT_ATOMS: atom_id res chain seq x y z
N MET A 1 -9.01 5.34 -17.92
CA MET A 1 -8.72 5.17 -16.49
C MET A 1 -7.33 5.72 -16.26
N ASN A 2 -7.21 6.75 -15.42
CA ASN A 2 -5.91 7.37 -15.16
C ASN A 2 -5.03 6.37 -14.39
N ASN A 3 -3.77 6.22 -14.79
CA ASN A 3 -2.79 5.40 -14.08
C ASN A 3 -2.73 5.72 -12.56
N PHE A 4 -3.04 6.96 -12.17
CA PHE A 4 -3.13 7.38 -10.77
C PHE A 4 -4.30 6.74 -10.01
N GLU A 5 -5.47 6.61 -10.64
CA GLU A 5 -6.62 5.94 -10.00
C GLU A 5 -6.33 4.46 -9.76
N GLU A 6 -5.61 3.80 -10.68
CA GLU A 6 -5.23 2.40 -10.50
C GLU A 6 -4.24 2.21 -9.34
N ILE A 7 -3.23 3.09 -9.23
CA ILE A 7 -2.26 3.03 -8.13
C ILE A 7 -2.95 3.37 -6.81
N SER A 8 -3.79 4.41 -6.78
CA SER A 8 -4.57 4.79 -5.59
C SER A 8 -5.50 3.66 -5.14
N CYS A 9 -6.19 3.00 -6.08
CA CYS A 9 -7.05 1.85 -5.78
C CYS A 9 -6.25 0.66 -5.22
N LYS A 10 -5.04 0.41 -5.74
CA LYS A 10 -4.16 -0.64 -5.22
C LYS A 10 -3.66 -0.34 -3.80
N ILE A 11 -3.27 0.91 -3.53
CA ILE A 11 -2.85 1.35 -2.18
C ILE A 11 -3.99 1.15 -1.19
N GLU A 12 -5.21 1.55 -1.56
CA GLU A 12 -6.39 1.41 -0.68
C GLU A 12 -6.69 -0.05 -0.38
N LYS A 13 -6.66 -0.94 -1.39
CA LYS A 13 -6.84 -2.39 -1.18
C LYS A 13 -5.76 -3.00 -0.31
N LEU A 14 -4.49 -2.63 -0.51
CA LEU A 14 -3.40 -3.13 0.33
C LEU A 14 -3.50 -2.61 1.76
N ARG A 15 -3.95 -1.37 1.95
CA ARG A 15 -4.20 -0.80 3.28
C ARG A 15 -5.31 -1.55 4.00
N ASP A 16 -6.41 -1.86 3.31
CA ASP A 16 -7.50 -2.67 3.88
C ASP A 16 -7.02 -4.07 4.26
N HIS A 17 -6.26 -4.72 3.38
CA HIS A 17 -5.68 -6.04 3.64
C HIS A 17 -4.71 -6.00 4.84
N MET A 18 -3.85 -4.99 4.92
CA MET A 18 -2.96 -4.82 6.08
C MET A 18 -3.76 -4.62 7.36
N ASN A 19 -4.82 -3.81 7.32
CA ASN A 19 -5.69 -3.58 8.46
C ASN A 19 -6.40 -4.87 8.92
N GLN A 20 -6.89 -5.69 7.98
CA GLN A 20 -7.44 -7.02 8.29
C GLN A 20 -6.43 -7.93 8.98
N LEU A 21 -5.17 -7.93 8.52
CA LEU A 21 -4.11 -8.72 9.14
C LEU A 21 -3.73 -8.20 10.53
N ILE A 22 -3.72 -6.89 10.75
CA ILE A 22 -3.48 -6.28 12.06
C ILE A 22 -4.61 -6.62 13.04
N ILE A 23 -5.86 -6.62 12.57
CA ILE A 23 -7.02 -7.01 13.40
C ILE A 23 -6.92 -8.50 13.78
N GLN A 24 -6.47 -9.35 12.85
CA GLN A 24 -6.32 -10.79 13.10
C GLN A 24 -5.08 -11.13 13.93
N ASP A 25 -3.99 -10.38 13.78
CA ASP A 25 -2.73 -10.53 14.51
C ASP A 25 -2.25 -9.17 15.07
N PRO A 26 -2.79 -8.74 16.22
CA PRO A 26 -2.47 -7.45 16.82
C PRO A 26 -1.03 -7.35 17.34
N ASP A 27 -0.37 -8.50 17.51
CA ASP A 27 1.05 -8.59 17.85
C ASP A 27 1.97 -8.22 16.67
N LEU A 28 1.41 -8.03 15.46
CA LEU A 28 2.14 -7.68 14.23
C LEU A 28 3.31 -8.64 13.93
N LYS A 29 3.21 -9.89 14.41
CA LYS A 29 4.26 -10.90 14.26
C LYS A 29 4.15 -11.61 12.92
N ASP A 30 3.01 -11.48 12.26
CA ASP A 30 2.81 -12.09 10.97
C ASP A 30 3.76 -11.47 9.92
N PRO A 31 4.64 -12.28 9.30
CA PRO A 31 5.58 -11.78 8.30
C PRO A 31 4.88 -11.21 7.06
N ARG A 32 3.61 -11.55 6.81
CA ARG A 32 2.80 -10.96 5.73
C ARG A 32 2.53 -9.49 5.97
N ILE A 33 2.41 -9.04 7.23
CA ILE A 33 2.25 -7.62 7.56
C ILE A 33 3.49 -6.84 7.13
N LEU A 34 4.68 -7.38 7.37
CA LEU A 34 5.94 -6.79 6.91
C LEU A 34 6.05 -6.73 5.38
N ILE A 35 5.63 -7.80 4.69
CA ILE A 35 5.64 -7.87 3.23
C ILE A 35 4.68 -6.83 2.64
N ILE A 36 3.45 -6.79 3.14
CA ILE A 36 2.42 -5.86 2.68
C ILE A 36 2.82 -4.42 2.99
N SER A 37 3.41 -4.15 4.16
CA SER A 37 3.93 -2.83 4.49
C SER A 37 5.01 -2.38 3.50
N LYS A 38 5.88 -3.29 3.04
CA LYS A 38 6.90 -2.99 2.03
C LYS A 38 6.29 -2.71 0.65
N GLU A 39 5.34 -3.54 0.22
CA GLU A 39 4.64 -3.33 -1.05
C GLU A 39 3.87 -2.00 -1.06
N LEU A 40 3.23 -1.66 0.05
CA LEU A 40 2.47 -0.42 0.20
C LEU A 40 3.39 0.80 0.17
N ASP A 41 4.55 0.74 0.83
CA ASP A 41 5.57 1.79 0.76
C ASP A 41 6.10 1.98 -0.67
N GLU A 42 6.39 0.89 -1.38
CA GLU A 42 6.86 0.95 -2.77
C GLU A 42 5.82 1.58 -3.70
N LEU A 43 4.54 1.21 -3.56
CA LEU A 43 3.45 1.78 -4.35
C LEU A 43 3.22 3.27 -4.06
N ILE A 44 3.28 3.68 -2.79
CA ILE A 44 3.20 5.10 -2.41
C ILE A 44 4.39 5.85 -3.01
N ASN A 45 5.59 5.29 -2.96
CA ASN A 45 6.77 5.92 -3.51
C ASN A 45 6.67 6.06 -5.05
N GLN A 46 6.15 5.04 -5.74
CA GLN A 46 5.85 5.14 -7.17
C GLN A 46 4.80 6.22 -7.46
N PHE A 47 3.76 6.32 -6.63
CA PHE A 47 2.73 7.36 -6.76
C PHE A 47 3.31 8.76 -6.55
N CYS A 48 4.09 8.97 -5.50
CA CYS A 48 4.77 10.23 -5.21
C CYS A 48 5.74 10.63 -6.33
N LYS A 49 6.56 9.69 -6.84
CA LYS A 49 7.47 9.98 -7.96
C LYS A 49 6.72 10.41 -9.21
N ARG A 50 5.54 9.84 -9.48
CA ARG A 50 4.72 10.26 -10.61
C ARG A 50 4.07 11.62 -10.40
N LEU A 51 3.61 11.92 -9.18
CA LEU A 51 3.10 13.25 -8.82
C LEU A 51 4.19 14.32 -8.98
N ASP A 52 5.41 14.04 -8.53
CA ASP A 52 6.56 14.95 -8.64
C ASP A 52 7.00 15.15 -10.10
N SER A 53 6.89 14.11 -10.93
CA SER A 53 7.27 14.17 -12.34
C SER A 53 6.22 14.81 -13.26
N GLU A 54 4.97 14.99 -12.80
CA GLU A 54 3.91 15.73 -13.51
C GLU A 54 3.67 17.14 -12.92
N GLY A 55 4.48 17.56 -11.93
CA GLY A 55 4.43 18.87 -11.28
C GLY A 55 5.30 19.94 -11.92
#